data_AF-A0AAW5VZE7-F1
#
_entry.id   AF-A0AAW5VZE7-F1
#
_cell.length_a   1.000
_cell.length_b   1.000
_cell.length_c   1.000
_cell.angle_alpha   90.00
_cell.angle_beta   90.00
_cell.angle_gamma   90.00
#
_symmetry.space_group_name_H-M   'P 1'
#
loop_
_entity.id
_entity.type
_entity.pdbx_description
1 polymer ?
#
loop_
_entity_poly.entity_id
_entity_poly.type
_entity_poly.pdbx_seq_one_letter_code
_entity_poly.pdbx_strand_id
1 'polypeptide(L)'
;MKKNVRHRATMVLPGYCTRCTKFLGDERAAPATPAQLAVAKQAALMLSHQPEVGAGGVVSIIDEILFAHSGNNMAVFAREIGMSKSAVWHWLHGSGVPTLQAWLAISLATGLSMEALFSSSVKDWNPSYKSPQLPLPLGRSPRKEIRSRKIDWTQKRQELEALLLAEPPISLAKACKEIDVDQKLVYQNANKQARQLVARFERHEQNKRAEKVIDLTSRLKLMQEHQMRIGRAGFSARDAWKVLPRHARSVRHVFRHINEVVNSNDA
;
A
#
# COMPACT_ATOMS: atom_id res chain seq x y z
N MET A 1 -23.16 14.02 -9.70
CA MET A 1 -24.23 14.46 -8.78
C MET A 1 -25.31 13.39 -8.68
N LYS A 2 -25.36 12.61 -7.59
CA LYS A 2 -26.49 11.71 -7.33
C LYS A 2 -27.65 12.54 -6.78
N LYS A 3 -28.60 12.88 -7.66
CA LYS A 3 -29.84 13.59 -7.30
C LYS A 3 -30.69 12.68 -6.40
N ASN A 4 -31.07 13.18 -5.22
CA ASN A 4 -32.10 12.65 -4.32
C ASN A 4 -32.04 11.14 -4.01
N VAL A 5 -31.40 10.78 -2.89
CA VAL A 5 -31.70 9.51 -2.22
C VAL A 5 -33.11 9.66 -1.62
N ARG A 6 -34.13 9.36 -2.43
CA ARG A 6 -35.51 9.22 -1.96
C ARG A 6 -35.63 7.88 -1.26
N HIS A 7 -36.36 7.87 -0.15
CA HIS A 7 -36.98 6.67 0.40
C HIS A 7 -37.62 5.85 -0.75
N ARG A 8 -37.77 4.53 -0.61
CA ARG A 8 -38.63 3.74 -1.53
C ARG A 8 -40.11 4.14 -1.51
N ALA A 9 -40.47 5.16 -0.71
CA ALA A 9 -41.79 5.76 -0.67
C ALA A 9 -41.88 6.90 -1.69
N THR A 10 -42.98 6.95 -2.42
CA THR A 10 -43.28 7.91 -3.49
C THR A 10 -43.48 9.35 -2.99
N MET A 11 -43.56 9.55 -1.67
CA MET A 11 -43.78 10.84 -1.02
C MET A 11 -42.91 11.00 0.25
N VAL A 12 -42.66 12.25 0.64
CA VAL A 12 -42.05 12.59 1.94
C VAL A 12 -43.07 12.28 3.03
N LEU A 13 -42.76 11.35 3.93
CA LEU A 13 -43.58 11.06 5.11
C LEU A 13 -43.19 12.01 6.24
N PRO A 14 -44.09 12.91 6.69
CA PRO A 14 -43.82 13.77 7.84
C PRO A 14 -43.42 12.93 9.06
N GLY A 15 -42.41 13.39 9.79
CA GLY A 15 -41.89 12.68 10.96
C GLY A 15 -40.94 11.52 10.65
N TYR A 16 -40.46 11.33 9.41
CA TYR A 16 -39.45 10.30 9.08
C TYR A 16 -38.17 10.90 8.48
N CYS A 17 -37.01 10.36 8.84
CA CYS A 17 -35.73 10.77 8.28
C CYS A 17 -35.56 10.27 6.84
N THR A 18 -35.30 11.17 5.88
CA THR A 18 -35.09 10.80 4.47
C THR A 18 -33.80 10.03 4.19
N ARG A 19 -32.82 10.08 5.10
CA ARG A 19 -31.53 9.37 4.97
C ARG A 19 -31.56 7.96 5.53
N CYS A 20 -32.10 7.79 6.74
CA CYS A 20 -32.08 6.51 7.45
C CYS A 20 -33.47 5.89 7.66
N THR A 21 -34.52 6.53 7.16
CA THR A 21 -35.91 6.04 7.14
C THR A 21 -36.53 5.75 8.51
N LYS A 22 -35.91 6.24 9.60
CA LYS A 22 -36.41 6.09 10.97
C LYS A 22 -37.42 7.18 11.31
N PHE A 23 -38.40 6.83 12.14
CA PHE A 23 -39.37 7.77 12.71
C PHE A 23 -38.64 8.74 13.68
N LEU A 24 -38.91 10.03 13.55
CA LEU A 24 -38.31 11.12 14.31
C LEU A 24 -39.06 11.42 15.61
N GLY A 25 -40.28 10.92 15.76
CA GLY A 25 -41.07 11.04 16.99
C GLY A 25 -40.88 9.86 17.97
N ASP A 26 -39.88 9.01 17.75
CA ASP A 26 -39.56 7.92 18.67
C ASP A 26 -38.79 8.46 19.88
N GLU A 27 -39.41 8.42 21.06
CA GLU A 27 -38.81 8.86 22.34
C GLU A 27 -37.60 8.01 22.74
N ARG A 28 -37.39 6.85 22.10
CA ARG A 28 -36.28 5.91 22.37
C ARG A 28 -35.06 6.16 21.49
N ALA A 29 -34.87 7.37 20.98
CA ALA A 29 -33.65 7.71 20.26
C ALA A 29 -32.43 7.66 21.20
N ALA A 30 -31.37 6.98 20.78
CA ALA A 30 -30.10 7.01 21.50
C ALA A 30 -29.62 8.47 21.61
N PRO A 31 -29.09 8.89 22.77
CA PRO A 31 -28.62 10.25 22.94
C PRO A 31 -27.50 10.55 21.94
N ALA A 32 -27.56 11.74 21.33
CA ALA A 32 -26.53 12.17 20.39
C ALA A 32 -25.19 12.30 21.11
N THR A 33 -24.11 11.83 20.47
CA THR A 33 -22.77 12.01 21.01
C THR A 33 -22.38 13.48 21.03
N PRO A 34 -21.45 13.91 21.91
CA PRO A 34 -20.97 15.30 21.93
C PRO A 34 -20.47 15.77 20.55
N ALA A 35 -19.81 14.89 19.79
CA ALA A 35 -19.36 15.18 18.43
C ALA A 35 -20.54 15.40 17.46
N GLN A 36 -21.60 14.58 17.55
CA GLN A 36 -22.81 14.75 16.73
C GLN A 36 -23.54 16.05 17.06
N LEU A 37 -23.64 16.40 18.35
CA LEU A 37 -24.22 17.66 18.79
C LEU A 37 -23.41 18.86 18.30
N ALA A 38 -22.09 18.79 18.34
CA ALA A 38 -21.22 19.86 17.86
C ALA A 38 -21.33 20.03 16.33
N VAL A 39 -21.40 18.94 15.56
CA VAL A 39 -21.68 19.01 14.11
C VAL A 39 -23.04 19.64 13.84
N ALA A 40 -24.08 19.24 14.58
CA ALA A 40 -25.41 19.81 14.42
C ALA A 40 -25.44 21.32 14.71
N LYS A 41 -24.70 21.77 15.75
CA LYS A 41 -24.54 23.20 16.06
C LYS A 41 -23.86 23.96 14.91
N GLN A 42 -22.76 23.43 14.37
CA GLN A 42 -22.08 24.07 13.23
C GLN A 42 -22.99 24.13 11.99
N ALA A 43 -23.75 23.07 11.72
CA ALA A 43 -24.73 23.08 10.63
C ALA A 43 -25.84 24.12 10.85
N ALA A 44 -26.36 24.24 12.07
CA ALA A 44 -27.35 25.27 12.42
C ALA A 44 -26.79 26.69 12.25
N LEU A 45 -25.54 26.92 12.67
CA LEU A 45 -24.85 28.20 12.48
C LEU A 45 -24.73 28.54 10.98
N MET A 46 -24.27 27.60 10.15
CA MET A 46 -24.17 27.79 8.70
C MET A 46 -25.52 28.01 8.00
N LEU A 47 -26.62 27.50 8.56
CA LEU A 47 -27.97 27.75 8.04
C LEU A 47 -28.50 29.12 8.48
N SER A 48 -28.10 29.59 9.66
CA SER A 48 -28.49 30.92 10.17
C SER A 48 -27.76 32.05 9.46
N HIS A 49 -26.50 31.82 9.09
CA HIS A 49 -25.64 32.78 8.40
C HIS A 49 -24.92 32.03 7.29
N GLN A 50 -25.18 32.41 6.04
CA GLN A 50 -24.51 31.79 4.90
C GLN A 50 -23.01 32.10 5.00
N PRO A 51 -22.13 31.07 5.06
CA PRO A 51 -20.71 31.31 5.22
C PRO A 51 -20.14 31.95 3.96
N GLU A 52 -19.39 33.03 4.15
CA GLU A 52 -18.61 33.66 3.09
C GLU A 52 -17.31 32.89 2.88
N VAL A 53 -16.96 32.62 1.62
CA VAL A 53 -15.70 31.99 1.26
C VAL A 53 -14.68 33.09 1.04
N GLY A 54 -13.67 33.15 1.91
CA GLY A 54 -12.60 34.12 1.84
C GLY A 54 -11.75 33.95 0.57
N ALA A 55 -11.11 35.04 0.15
CA ALA A 55 -10.20 35.02 -1.00
C ALA A 55 -8.90 34.24 -0.73
N GLY A 56 -8.58 33.99 0.55
CA GLY A 56 -7.45 33.16 0.97
C GLY A 56 -7.76 31.70 0.71
N GLY A 57 -7.07 31.09 -0.26
CA GLY A 57 -7.31 29.71 -0.66
C GLY A 57 -7.23 28.71 0.50
N VAL A 58 -7.97 27.62 0.37
CA VAL A 58 -8.05 26.50 1.33
C VAL A 58 -6.70 26.03 1.88
N VAL A 59 -5.66 26.07 1.05
CA VAL A 59 -4.31 25.60 1.39
C VAL A 59 -3.68 26.44 2.50
N SER A 60 -3.78 27.78 2.43
CA SER A 60 -3.10 28.65 3.40
C SER A 60 -3.67 28.50 4.80
N ILE A 61 -5.00 28.35 4.89
CA ILE A 61 -5.71 28.16 6.16
C ILE A 61 -5.30 26.85 6.83
N ILE A 62 -5.24 25.75 6.06
CA ILE A 62 -4.88 24.44 6.61
C ILE A 62 -3.41 24.44 7.05
N ASP A 63 -2.52 25.13 6.34
CA ASP A 63 -1.11 25.25 6.72
C ASP A 63 -0.96 26.06 8.01
N GLU A 64 -1.66 27.20 8.13
CA GLU A 64 -1.70 28.01 9.36
C GLU A 64 -2.26 27.21 10.55
N ILE A 65 -3.35 26.47 10.34
CA ILE A 65 -3.95 25.60 11.35
C ILE A 65 -2.98 24.48 11.74
N LEU A 66 -2.35 23.84 10.77
CA LEU A 66 -1.41 22.75 11.01
C LEU A 66 -0.19 23.24 11.81
N PHE A 67 0.33 24.42 11.46
CA PHE A 67 1.43 25.07 12.17
C PHE A 67 1.03 25.37 13.61
N ALA A 68 -0.08 26.08 13.83
CA ALA A 68 -0.52 26.50 15.16
C ALA A 68 -0.97 25.31 16.03
N HIS A 69 -1.71 24.35 15.47
CA HIS A 69 -2.31 23.24 16.23
C HIS A 69 -1.34 22.11 16.53
N SER A 70 -0.49 21.72 15.57
CA SER A 70 0.33 20.51 15.67
C SER A 70 1.82 20.77 15.43
N GLY A 71 2.28 22.02 15.40
CA GLY A 71 3.69 22.36 15.19
C GLY A 71 4.24 21.83 13.87
N ASN A 72 3.42 21.85 12.82
CA ASN A 72 3.72 21.30 11.49
C ASN A 72 3.84 19.76 11.42
N ASN A 73 3.35 19.03 12.43
CA ASN A 73 3.32 17.57 12.41
C ASN A 73 2.03 17.03 11.75
N MET A 74 2.06 16.85 10.42
CA MET A 74 0.94 16.30 9.65
C MET A 74 0.40 14.97 10.18
N ALA A 75 1.23 14.11 10.77
CA ALA A 75 0.76 12.81 11.26
C ALA A 75 -0.06 12.95 12.54
N VAL A 76 0.31 13.90 13.41
CA VAL A 76 -0.44 14.22 14.63
C VAL A 76 -1.77 14.86 14.24
N PHE A 77 -1.73 15.90 13.40
CA PHE A 77 -2.93 16.58 12.91
C PHE A 77 -3.91 15.62 12.25
N ALA A 78 -3.44 14.78 11.31
CA ALA A 78 -4.29 13.80 10.63
C ALA A 78 -4.96 12.83 11.61
N ARG A 79 -4.23 12.36 12.63
CA ARG A 79 -4.77 11.47 13.65
C ARG A 79 -5.84 12.14 14.51
N GLU A 80 -5.65 13.41 14.88
CA GLU A 80 -6.59 14.19 15.69
C GLU A 80 -7.91 14.46 14.97
N ILE A 81 -7.87 14.78 13.67
CA ILE A 81 -9.06 14.95 12.84
C ILE A 81 -9.64 13.62 12.32
N GLY A 82 -9.04 12.47 12.66
CA GLY A 82 -9.50 11.15 12.22
C GLY A 82 -9.32 10.87 10.72
N MET A 83 -8.31 11.47 10.09
CA MET A 83 -8.01 11.37 8.65
C MET A 83 -6.67 10.69 8.40
N SER A 84 -6.42 10.29 7.14
CA SER A 84 -5.12 9.74 6.76
C SER A 84 -4.08 10.84 6.54
N LYS A 85 -2.81 10.55 6.84
CA LYS A 85 -1.70 11.47 6.55
C LYS A 85 -1.64 11.84 5.06
N SER A 86 -1.92 10.89 4.17
CA SER A 86 -1.95 11.12 2.73
C SER A 86 -3.05 12.09 2.31
N ALA A 87 -4.22 12.08 2.97
CA ALA A 87 -5.29 13.03 2.69
C ALA A 87 -4.87 14.46 3.05
N VAL A 88 -4.30 14.66 4.24
CA VAL A 88 -3.78 15.98 4.67
C VAL A 88 -2.67 16.46 3.75
N TRP A 89 -1.74 15.58 3.37
CA TRP A 89 -0.67 15.93 2.44
C TRP A 89 -1.23 16.39 1.09
N HIS A 90 -2.25 15.70 0.56
CA HIS A 90 -2.90 16.04 -0.70
C HIS A 90 -3.67 17.38 -0.65
N TRP A 91 -4.10 17.84 0.54
CA TRP A 91 -4.69 19.17 0.70
C TRP A 91 -3.65 20.28 0.72
N LEU A 92 -2.47 20.02 1.27
CA LEU A 92 -1.40 21.02 1.41
C LEU A 92 -0.53 21.15 0.16
N HIS A 93 -0.22 20.03 -0.50
CA HIS A 93 0.74 19.96 -1.60
C HIS A 93 0.11 19.53 -2.92
N GLY A 94 -1.14 19.09 -2.90
CA GLY A 94 -1.91 18.69 -4.07
C GLY A 94 -3.03 19.68 -4.39
N SER A 95 -3.86 19.33 -5.36
CA SER A 95 -5.06 20.11 -5.74
C SER A 95 -6.31 19.70 -4.94
N GLY A 96 -6.13 18.94 -3.86
CA GLY A 96 -7.26 18.43 -3.08
C GLY A 96 -7.87 19.48 -2.17
N VAL A 97 -9.19 19.50 -2.10
CA VAL A 97 -9.92 20.28 -1.09
C VAL A 97 -10.51 19.32 -0.05
N PRO A 98 -10.49 19.65 1.26
CA PRO A 98 -11.16 18.83 2.26
C PRO A 98 -12.66 18.72 1.96
N THR A 99 -13.22 17.56 2.25
CA THR A 99 -14.68 17.37 2.20
C THR A 99 -15.35 18.13 3.35
N LEU A 100 -16.67 18.36 3.28
CA LEU A 100 -17.41 18.94 4.41
C LEU A 100 -17.20 18.16 5.72
N GLN A 101 -17.11 16.83 5.64
CA GLN A 101 -16.82 15.98 6.80
C GLN A 101 -15.42 16.27 7.37
N ALA A 102 -14.42 16.49 6.51
CA ALA A 102 -13.09 16.85 6.94
C ALA A 102 -13.07 18.27 7.56
N TRP A 103 -13.78 19.23 7.00
CA TRP A 103 -13.91 20.57 7.59
C TRP A 103 -14.58 20.55 8.96
N LEU A 104 -15.64 19.76 9.12
CA LEU A 104 -16.29 19.57 10.42
C LEU A 104 -15.34 18.89 11.42
N ALA A 105 -14.54 17.91 10.98
CA ALA A 105 -13.54 17.29 11.84
C ALA A 105 -12.43 18.25 12.26
N ILE A 106 -11.99 19.12 11.34
CA ILE A 106 -11.04 20.21 11.64
C ILE A 106 -11.65 21.16 12.65
N SER A 107 -12.86 21.66 12.41
CA SER A 107 -13.63 22.52 13.34
C SER A 107 -13.72 21.91 14.74
N LEU A 108 -14.01 20.61 14.82
CA LEU A 108 -14.08 19.89 16.10
C LEU A 108 -12.74 19.80 16.82
N ALA A 109 -11.65 19.53 16.08
CA ALA A 109 -10.32 19.37 16.66
C ALA A 109 -9.70 20.72 17.08
N THR A 110 -9.93 21.77 16.29
CA THR A 110 -9.32 23.10 16.49
C THR A 110 -10.17 24.03 17.34
N GLY A 111 -11.47 23.76 17.45
CA GLY A 111 -12.45 24.64 18.06
C GLY A 111 -12.87 25.82 17.17
N LEU A 112 -12.37 25.90 15.93
CA LEU A 112 -12.75 26.94 14.97
C LEU A 112 -14.19 26.73 14.48
N SER A 113 -14.93 27.81 14.27
CA SER A 113 -16.23 27.74 13.60
C SER A 113 -16.06 27.45 12.11
N MET A 114 -17.07 26.86 11.48
CA MET A 114 -17.07 26.65 10.02
C MET A 114 -16.98 27.97 9.25
N GLU A 115 -17.55 29.04 9.79
CA GLU A 115 -17.45 30.38 9.24
C GLU A 115 -16.00 30.90 9.25
N ALA A 116 -15.28 30.77 10.36
CA ALA A 116 -13.87 31.15 10.46
C ALA A 116 -12.99 30.35 9.48
N LEU A 117 -13.27 29.04 9.34
CA LEU A 117 -12.58 28.17 8.40
C LEU A 117 -12.83 28.54 6.93
N PHE A 118 -14.03 28.98 6.57
CA PHE A 118 -14.36 29.36 5.19
C PHE A 118 -13.97 30.79 4.84
N SER A 119 -14.08 31.72 5.78
CA SER A 119 -13.70 33.13 5.61
C SER A 119 -12.18 33.37 5.64
N SER A 120 -11.40 32.32 5.90
CA SER A 120 -9.93 32.42 6.08
C SER A 120 -9.53 33.36 7.23
N SER A 121 -10.44 33.60 8.18
CA SER A 121 -10.23 34.48 9.33
C SER A 121 -9.80 33.66 10.54
N VAL A 122 -8.51 33.32 10.56
CA VAL A 122 -7.87 32.64 11.71
C VAL A 122 -7.05 33.65 12.54
N LYS A 123 -7.20 34.95 12.25
CA LYS A 123 -6.54 36.02 13.00
C LYS A 123 -7.03 35.97 14.45
N ASP A 124 -6.08 35.93 15.39
CA ASP A 124 -6.30 35.85 16.84
C ASP A 124 -6.87 34.54 17.38
N TRP A 125 -6.99 33.49 16.55
CA TRP A 125 -7.28 32.16 17.05
C TRP A 125 -6.05 31.57 17.73
N ASN A 126 -6.17 31.31 19.04
CA ASN A 126 -5.19 30.53 19.78
C ASN A 126 -5.72 29.10 19.96
N PRO A 127 -5.02 28.06 19.48
CA PRO A 127 -5.43 26.68 19.71
C PRO A 127 -5.55 26.45 21.21
N SER A 128 -6.73 26.02 21.66
CA SER A 128 -6.95 25.57 23.04
C SER A 128 -6.28 24.22 23.23
N TYR A 129 -4.94 24.20 23.15
CA TYR A 129 -4.16 23.01 23.43
C TYR A 129 -4.13 22.79 24.94
N LYS A 130 -5.18 22.15 25.44
CA LYS A 130 -5.06 21.30 26.62
C LYS A 130 -5.25 19.89 26.11
N SER A 131 -4.17 19.27 25.65
CA SER A 131 -4.12 17.81 25.66
C SER A 131 -4.53 17.37 27.06
N PRO A 132 -5.68 16.68 27.25
CA PRO A 132 -6.06 16.19 28.57
C PRO A 132 -5.14 15.05 29.03
N GLN A 133 -4.25 14.58 28.15
CA GLN A 133 -3.11 13.78 28.59
C GLN A 133 -2.16 14.71 29.33
N LEU A 134 -2.30 14.73 30.65
CA LEU A 134 -1.17 14.92 31.56
C LEU A 134 0.04 14.27 30.92
N PRO A 135 1.17 14.98 30.75
CA PRO A 135 2.38 14.36 30.27
C PRO A 135 2.71 13.25 31.25
N LEU A 136 2.32 12.01 30.92
CA LEU A 136 2.85 10.87 31.62
C LEU A 136 4.34 10.94 31.31
N PRO A 137 5.22 11.01 32.32
CA PRO A 137 6.65 10.84 32.12
C PRO A 137 6.84 9.36 31.76
N LEU A 138 6.46 9.00 30.54
CA LEU A 138 6.88 7.77 29.92
C LEU A 138 8.40 7.89 29.90
N GLY A 139 9.06 7.11 30.76
CA GLY A 139 10.51 7.01 30.79
C GLY A 139 11.02 6.90 29.35
N ARG A 140 12.15 7.55 29.08
CA ARG A 140 12.78 7.67 27.74
C ARG A 140 12.39 6.50 26.86
N SER A 141 11.72 6.77 25.72
CA SER A 141 11.37 5.73 24.75
C SER A 141 12.56 4.79 24.58
N PRO A 142 12.39 3.46 24.70
CA PRO A 142 13.48 2.49 24.53
C PRO A 142 14.22 2.65 23.20
N ARG A 143 13.60 3.33 22.21
CA ARG A 143 14.18 3.61 20.90
C ARG A 143 15.11 4.81 20.85
N LYS A 144 15.16 5.67 21.87
CA LYS A 144 16.01 6.88 21.83
C LYS A 144 17.51 6.53 21.78
N GLU A 145 17.88 5.32 22.17
CA GLU A 145 19.25 4.81 22.15
C GLU A 145 19.59 3.94 20.93
N ILE A 146 18.64 3.68 20.03
CA ILE A 146 18.94 3.00 18.76
C ILE A 146 19.67 4.00 17.86
N ARG A 147 20.99 4.07 18.03
CA ARG A 147 21.88 4.76 17.10
C ARG A 147 21.80 4.01 15.77
N SER A 148 21.17 4.64 14.78
CA SER A 148 21.21 4.16 13.40
C SER A 148 22.67 3.95 13.02
N ARG A 149 23.05 2.72 12.67
CA ARG A 149 24.41 2.44 12.19
C ARG A 149 24.63 3.30 10.94
N LYS A 150 25.66 4.14 10.94
CA LYS A 150 26.07 4.87 9.73
C LYS A 150 26.67 3.83 8.78
N ILE A 151 25.92 3.47 7.75
CA ILE A 151 26.38 2.57 6.68
C ILE A 151 27.03 3.44 5.61
N ASP A 152 28.27 3.13 5.24
CA ASP A 152 28.91 3.74 4.07
C ASP A 152 28.37 3.10 2.79
N TRP A 153 27.40 3.77 2.18
CA TRP A 153 26.79 3.32 0.94
C TRP A 153 27.71 3.37 -0.27
N THR A 154 28.79 4.14 -0.23
CA THR A 154 29.77 4.17 -1.32
C THR A 154 30.52 2.85 -1.36
N GLN A 155 31.03 2.41 -0.21
CA GLN A 155 31.69 1.12 -0.07
C GLN A 155 30.72 -0.04 -0.40
N LYS A 156 29.49 0.00 0.12
CA LYS A 156 28.50 -1.05 -0.15
C LYS A 156 28.08 -1.14 -1.61
N ARG A 157 28.07 -0.03 -2.36
CA ARG A 157 27.83 -0.07 -3.82
C ARG A 157 28.96 -0.75 -4.57
N GLN A 158 30.21 -0.49 -4.19
CA GLN A 158 31.38 -1.16 -4.78
C GLN A 158 31.36 -2.67 -4.51
N GLU A 159 31.03 -3.08 -3.28
CA GLU A 159 30.83 -4.50 -2.93
C GLU A 159 29.73 -5.14 -3.81
N LEU A 160 28.59 -4.48 -3.97
CA LEU A 160 27.50 -4.96 -4.84
C LEU A 160 27.93 -5.04 -6.32
N GLU A 161 28.77 -4.13 -6.80
CA GLU A 161 29.31 -4.15 -8.17
C GLU A 161 30.33 -5.27 -8.38
N ALA A 162 31.15 -5.59 -7.39
CA ALA A 162 32.00 -6.78 -7.43
C ALA A 162 31.16 -8.07 -7.47
N LEU A 163 30.10 -8.14 -6.67
CA LEU A 163 29.15 -9.25 -6.68
C LEU A 163 28.36 -9.37 -7.99
N LEU A 164 28.16 -8.26 -8.70
CA LEU A 164 27.57 -8.25 -10.05
C LEU A 164 28.46 -8.93 -11.09
N LEU A 165 29.75 -9.10 -10.84
CA LEU A 165 30.70 -9.79 -11.72
C LEU A 165 30.92 -11.26 -11.33
N ALA A 166 30.55 -11.67 -10.11
CA ALA A 166 30.80 -13.02 -9.61
C ALA A 166 30.12 -14.12 -10.46
N GLU A 167 30.79 -15.26 -10.60
CA GLU A 167 30.24 -16.47 -11.22
C GLU A 167 30.27 -17.64 -10.22
N PRO A 168 29.15 -18.38 -10.05
CA PRO A 168 27.85 -18.21 -10.69
C PRO A 168 27.10 -16.96 -10.17
N PRO A 169 26.17 -16.39 -10.97
CA PRO A 169 25.31 -15.29 -10.53
C PRO A 169 24.63 -15.60 -9.20
N ILE A 170 24.64 -14.62 -8.29
CA ILE A 170 24.07 -14.76 -6.95
C ILE A 170 22.74 -14.01 -6.82
N SER A 171 21.84 -14.54 -5.98
CA SER A 171 20.58 -13.87 -5.67
C SER A 171 20.82 -12.62 -4.81
N LEU A 172 19.91 -11.65 -4.90
CA LEU A 172 19.97 -10.44 -4.06
C LEU A 172 19.96 -10.78 -2.55
N ALA A 173 19.21 -11.80 -2.14
CA ALA A 173 19.17 -12.22 -0.74
C ALA A 173 20.53 -12.77 -0.26
N LYS A 174 21.26 -13.49 -1.13
CA LYS A 174 22.61 -13.96 -0.81
C LYS A 174 23.60 -12.80 -0.78
N ALA A 175 23.53 -11.89 -1.76
CA ALA A 175 24.35 -10.69 -1.80
C ALA A 175 24.16 -9.83 -0.52
N CYS A 176 22.92 -9.62 -0.09
CA CYS A 176 22.59 -8.88 1.14
C CYS A 176 23.19 -9.52 2.40
N LYS A 177 23.24 -10.86 2.45
CA LYS A 177 23.90 -11.59 3.54
C LYS A 177 25.43 -11.43 3.51
N GLU A 178 26.04 -11.42 2.33
CA GLU A 178 27.49 -11.24 2.18
C GLU A 178 27.93 -9.83 2.56
N ILE A 179 27.13 -8.80 2.29
CA ILE A 179 27.44 -7.42 2.64
C ILE A 179 26.93 -6.98 4.04
N ASP A 180 26.23 -7.85 4.77
CA ASP A 180 25.56 -7.56 6.06
C ASP A 180 24.63 -6.32 6.03
N VAL A 181 23.72 -6.28 5.05
CA VAL A 181 22.76 -5.17 4.91
C VAL A 181 21.36 -5.71 4.62
N ASP A 182 20.34 -5.13 5.26
CA ASP A 182 18.93 -5.44 4.98
C ASP A 182 18.57 -5.09 3.52
N GLN A 183 17.89 -6.03 2.84
CA GLN A 183 17.41 -5.87 1.48
C GLN A 183 16.60 -4.58 1.27
N LYS A 184 15.80 -4.16 2.26
CA LYS A 184 15.04 -2.90 2.20
C LYS A 184 15.96 -1.69 2.09
N LEU A 185 17.05 -1.67 2.86
CA LEU A 185 18.04 -0.59 2.85
C LEU A 185 18.77 -0.55 1.51
N VAL A 186 19.09 -1.71 0.94
CA VAL A 186 19.71 -1.82 -0.39
C VAL A 186 18.79 -1.23 -1.47
N TYR A 187 17.49 -1.52 -1.44
CA TYR A 187 16.55 -0.90 -2.39
C TYR A 187 16.42 0.61 -2.21
N GLN A 188 16.51 1.13 -0.99
CA GLN A 188 16.40 2.56 -0.73
C GLN A 188 17.64 3.34 -1.19
N ASN A 189 18.84 2.78 -1.02
CA ASN A 189 20.10 3.52 -1.19
C ASN A 189 20.96 3.06 -2.40
N ALA A 190 20.72 1.85 -2.91
CA ALA A 190 21.46 1.24 -4.03
C ALA A 190 20.52 0.47 -4.99
N ASN A 191 19.37 1.07 -5.30
CA ASN A 191 18.31 0.46 -6.13
C ASN A 191 18.81 -0.03 -7.50
N LYS A 192 19.72 0.72 -8.13
CA LYS A 192 20.27 0.38 -9.45
C LYS A 192 21.01 -0.97 -9.41
N GLN A 193 21.94 -1.11 -8.48
CA GLN A 193 22.72 -2.34 -8.28
C GLN A 193 21.80 -3.51 -7.88
N ALA A 194 20.82 -3.27 -7.00
CA ALA A 194 19.85 -4.27 -6.59
C ALA A 194 19.08 -4.87 -7.77
N ARG A 195 18.58 -4.01 -8.67
CA ARG A 195 17.84 -4.45 -9.86
C ARG A 195 18.72 -5.21 -10.84
N GLN A 196 19.98 -4.78 -11.01
CA GLN A 196 20.93 -5.47 -11.88
C GLN A 196 21.23 -6.89 -11.38
N LEU A 197 21.41 -7.08 -10.06
CA LEU A 197 21.64 -8.39 -9.46
C LEU A 197 20.45 -9.33 -9.67
N VAL A 198 19.24 -8.83 -9.39
CA VAL A 198 18.00 -9.60 -9.59
C VAL A 198 17.86 -10.02 -11.05
N ALA A 199 17.99 -9.09 -12.00
CA ALA A 199 17.85 -9.40 -13.42
C ALA A 199 18.90 -10.40 -13.92
N ARG A 200 20.16 -10.30 -13.47
CA ARG A 200 21.22 -11.25 -13.83
C ARG A 200 20.92 -12.65 -13.28
N PHE A 201 20.52 -12.74 -12.02
CA PHE A 201 20.18 -14.01 -11.38
C PHE A 201 18.95 -14.67 -12.02
N GLU A 202 17.91 -13.91 -12.33
CA GLU A 202 16.71 -14.40 -13.02
C GLU A 202 17.04 -14.95 -14.40
N ARG A 203 17.88 -14.25 -15.18
CA ARG A 203 18.33 -14.72 -16.49
C ARG A 203 19.11 -16.04 -16.38
N HIS A 204 19.99 -16.15 -15.38
CA HIS A 204 20.74 -17.39 -15.13
C HIS A 204 19.82 -18.57 -14.76
N GLU A 205 18.84 -18.32 -13.89
CA GLU A 205 17.84 -19.33 -13.51
C GLU A 205 16.96 -19.75 -14.70
N GLN A 206 16.59 -18.80 -15.58
CA GLN A 206 15.85 -19.09 -16.81
C GLN A 206 16.69 -19.96 -17.76
N ASN A 207 17.95 -19.61 -17.98
CA ASN A 207 18.86 -20.39 -18.84
C ASN A 207 19.06 -21.81 -18.29
N LYS A 208 19.33 -21.96 -16.99
CA LYS A 208 19.43 -23.28 -16.35
C LYS A 208 18.15 -24.11 -16.47
N ARG A 209 16.98 -23.47 -16.43
CA ARG A 209 15.70 -24.18 -16.63
C ARG A 209 15.56 -24.62 -18.09
N ALA A 210 15.90 -23.75 -19.05
CA ALA A 210 15.86 -24.07 -20.46
C ALA A 210 16.82 -25.23 -20.81
N GLU A 211 18.05 -25.19 -20.30
CA GLU A 211 19.03 -26.28 -20.45
C GLU A 211 18.50 -27.61 -19.94
N LYS A 212 17.86 -27.63 -18.75
CA LYS A 212 17.25 -28.85 -18.21
C LYS A 212 16.09 -29.37 -19.06
N VAL A 213 15.29 -28.49 -19.66
CA VAL A 213 14.20 -28.87 -20.57
C VAL A 213 14.76 -29.45 -21.88
N ILE A 214 15.83 -28.85 -22.41
CA ILE A 214 16.53 -29.35 -23.60
C ILE A 214 17.11 -30.74 -23.32
N ASP A 215 17.83 -30.92 -22.21
CA ASP A 215 18.38 -32.23 -21.80
C ASP A 215 17.27 -33.29 -21.65
N LEU A 216 16.15 -32.95 -20.98
CA LEU A 216 15.00 -33.84 -20.85
C LEU A 216 14.43 -34.24 -22.21
N THR A 217 14.18 -33.28 -23.10
CA THR A 217 13.62 -33.52 -24.43
C THR A 217 14.55 -34.39 -25.28
N SER A 218 15.85 -34.10 -25.28
CA SER A 218 16.85 -34.89 -25.99
C SER A 218 16.89 -36.35 -25.50
N ARG A 219 16.82 -36.57 -24.19
CA ARG A 219 16.77 -37.92 -23.61
C ARG A 219 15.50 -38.67 -24.03
N LEU A 220 14.34 -38.00 -24.00
CA LEU A 220 13.07 -38.59 -24.41
C LEU A 220 13.10 -39.02 -25.88
N LYS A 221 13.65 -38.19 -26.77
CA LYS A 221 13.83 -38.54 -28.19
C LYS A 221 14.74 -39.74 -28.39
N LEU A 222 15.90 -39.78 -27.73
CA LEU A 222 16.82 -40.93 -27.80
C LEU A 222 16.16 -42.23 -27.31
N MET A 223 15.37 -42.16 -26.24
CA MET A 223 14.61 -43.31 -25.75
C MET A 223 13.57 -43.80 -26.75
N GLN A 224 12.85 -42.87 -27.39
CA GLN A 224 11.85 -43.17 -28.41
C GLN A 224 12.51 -43.81 -29.64
N GLU A 225 13.60 -43.26 -30.15
CA GLU A 225 14.37 -43.84 -31.26
C GLU A 225 14.84 -45.27 -30.95
N HIS A 226 15.35 -45.51 -29.74
CA HIS A 226 15.77 -46.83 -29.30
C HIS A 226 14.60 -47.82 -29.27
N GLN A 227 13.41 -47.41 -28.81
CA GLN A 227 12.23 -48.27 -28.82
C GLN A 227 11.73 -48.60 -30.23
N MET A 228 11.78 -47.63 -31.15
CA MET A 228 11.43 -47.84 -32.57
C MET A 228 12.38 -48.86 -33.21
N ARG A 229 13.68 -48.81 -32.92
CA ARG A 229 14.66 -49.79 -33.43
C ARG A 229 14.40 -51.22 -32.96
N ILE A 230 13.81 -51.39 -31.77
CA ILE A 230 13.49 -52.71 -31.19
C ILE A 230 12.11 -53.21 -31.66
N GLY A 231 11.42 -52.45 -32.54
CA GLY A 231 10.14 -52.86 -33.13
C GLY A 231 8.94 -52.80 -32.18
N ARG A 232 9.03 -52.03 -31.08
CA ARG A 232 7.89 -51.79 -30.20
C ARG A 232 7.04 -50.63 -30.73
N ALA A 233 5.79 -50.94 -31.09
CA ALA A 233 4.79 -49.95 -31.46
C ALA A 233 4.25 -49.25 -30.20
N GLY A 234 4.98 -48.25 -29.71
CA GLY A 234 4.48 -47.30 -28.71
C GLY A 234 5.43 -47.08 -27.53
N PHE A 235 5.77 -45.81 -27.31
CA PHE A 235 6.49 -45.34 -26.13
C PHE A 235 5.51 -44.56 -25.25
N SER A 236 5.06 -45.16 -24.14
CA SER A 236 4.07 -44.50 -23.28
C SER A 236 4.70 -43.52 -22.29
N ALA A 237 3.93 -42.53 -21.85
CA ALA A 237 4.38 -41.58 -20.81
C ALA A 237 4.75 -42.26 -19.48
N ARG A 238 4.14 -43.41 -19.16
CA ARG A 238 4.49 -44.21 -17.98
C ARG A 238 5.85 -44.87 -18.11
N ASP A 239 6.20 -45.33 -19.32
CA ASP A 239 7.48 -45.98 -19.59
C ASP A 239 8.62 -44.96 -19.59
N ALA A 240 8.38 -43.78 -20.17
CA ALA A 240 9.28 -42.63 -20.07
C ALA A 240 9.57 -42.29 -18.60
N TRP A 241 8.53 -42.14 -17.78
CA TRP A 241 8.68 -41.76 -16.38
C TRP A 241 9.51 -42.77 -15.55
N LYS A 242 9.36 -44.07 -15.78
CA LYS A 242 10.08 -45.11 -15.02
C LYS A 242 11.59 -45.05 -15.21
N VAL A 243 12.05 -44.73 -16.42
CA VAL A 243 13.47 -44.78 -16.80
C VAL A 243 14.17 -43.43 -16.61
N LEU A 244 13.44 -42.32 -16.58
CA LEU A 244 14.02 -41.00 -16.37
C LEU A 244 14.77 -40.90 -15.01
N PRO A 245 15.99 -40.34 -14.97
CA PRO A 245 16.74 -40.12 -13.73
C PRO A 245 16.09 -39.03 -12.86
N ARG A 246 16.38 -39.05 -11.55
CA ARG A 246 15.77 -38.13 -10.56
C ARG A 246 15.89 -36.64 -10.92
N HIS A 247 17.03 -36.21 -11.49
CA HIS A 247 17.23 -34.81 -11.89
C HIS A 247 16.32 -34.40 -13.06
N ALA A 248 16.07 -35.30 -14.03
CA ALA A 248 15.19 -35.05 -15.16
C ALA A 248 13.72 -34.97 -14.72
N ARG A 249 13.32 -35.74 -13.69
CA ARG A 249 11.97 -35.66 -13.08
C ARG A 249 11.71 -34.38 -12.29
N SER A 250 12.76 -33.63 -11.95
CA SER A 250 12.64 -32.37 -11.19
C SER A 250 12.27 -31.17 -12.06
N VAL A 251 12.22 -31.34 -13.38
CA VAL A 251 11.82 -30.28 -14.31
C VAL A 251 10.35 -29.90 -14.04
N ARG A 252 10.01 -28.62 -14.16
CA ARG A 252 8.63 -28.19 -13.94
C ARG A 252 7.76 -28.70 -15.10
N HIS A 253 6.58 -29.23 -14.80
CA HIS A 253 5.65 -29.77 -15.81
C HIS A 253 6.23 -30.92 -16.68
N VAL A 254 7.08 -31.79 -16.12
CA VAL A 254 7.71 -32.92 -16.86
C VAL A 254 6.72 -33.72 -17.71
N PHE A 255 5.54 -34.06 -17.18
CA PHE A 255 4.55 -34.84 -17.94
C PHE A 255 4.05 -34.14 -19.21
N ARG A 256 4.03 -32.81 -19.23
CA ARG A 256 3.69 -32.05 -20.44
C ARG A 256 4.75 -32.28 -21.52
N HIS A 257 6.03 -32.14 -21.16
CA HIS A 257 7.14 -32.38 -22.09
C HIS A 257 7.22 -33.84 -22.55
N ILE A 258 6.92 -34.80 -21.67
CA ILE A 258 6.81 -36.22 -22.05
C ILE A 258 5.71 -36.40 -23.09
N ASN A 259 4.51 -35.88 -22.84
CA ASN A 259 3.39 -36.01 -23.77
C ASN A 259 3.64 -35.29 -25.10
N GLU A 260 4.30 -34.13 -25.09
CA GLU A 260 4.68 -33.40 -26.31
C GLU A 260 5.60 -34.26 -27.20
N VAL A 261 6.58 -34.96 -26.64
CA VAL A 261 7.50 -35.83 -27.41
C VAL A 261 6.84 -37.15 -27.84
N VAL A 262 6.03 -37.75 -26.96
CA VAL A 262 5.30 -38.99 -27.27
C VAL A 262 4.30 -38.76 -28.41
N ASN A 263 3.52 -37.69 -28.34
CA ASN A 263 2.46 -37.40 -29.30
C ASN A 263 2.95 -36.74 -30.60
N SER A 264 4.16 -36.17 -30.65
CA SER A 264 4.72 -35.56 -31.87
C SER A 264 5.00 -36.56 -33.00
N ASN A 265 4.86 -37.86 -32.74
CA ASN A 265 5.09 -38.95 -33.70
C ASN A 265 3.80 -39.69 -34.09
N ASP A 266 2.65 -39.34 -33.49
CA ASP A 266 1.33 -39.90 -33.84
C ASP A 266 0.62 -39.08 -34.95
N ALA A 267 1.32 -38.11 -35.55
CA ALA A 267 0.89 -37.29 -36.69
C ALA A 267 1.84 -37.48 -37.88
#